data_AF-A0AA37K7X7-F1
#
_entry.id   AF-A0AA37K7X7-F1
#
_cell.length_a   1.000
_cell.length_b   1.000
_cell.length_c   1.000
_cell.angle_alpha   90.00
_cell.angle_beta   90.00
_cell.angle_gamma   90.00
#
_symmetry.space_group_name_H-M   'P 1'
#
loop_
_entity.id
_entity.type
_entity.pdbx_description
1 polymer ?
#
loop_
_entity_poly.entity_id
_entity_poly.type
_entity_poly.pdbx_seq_one_letter_code
_entity_poly.pdbx_strand_id
1 'polypeptide(L)' 'MKRMIFCGFNMDTACVDLKFSDGSTISIDCKAVETALDADTWQRSKLDWLIYNKPLEYVQLVLGGDFE' A
#
# COMPACT_ATOMS: atom_id res chain seq x y z
N MET A 1 -18.25 2.45 -9.81
CA MET A 1 -17.12 2.22 -8.88
C MET A 1 -16.18 1.23 -9.52
N LYS A 2 -14.88 1.53 -9.55
CA LYS A 2 -13.88 0.59 -10.06
C LYS A 2 -13.66 -0.47 -8.99
N ARG A 3 -13.93 -1.74 -9.29
CA ARG A 3 -13.72 -2.82 -8.33
C ARG A 3 -12.23 -3.14 -8.27
N MET A 4 -11.65 -3.13 -7.09
CA MET A 4 -10.29 -3.62 -6.90
C MET A 4 -10.28 -5.15 -7.03
N ILE A 5 -9.36 -5.69 -7.82
CA ILE A 5 -9.22 -7.12 -8.07
C ILE A 5 -7.94 -7.72 -7.47
N PHE A 6 -6.98 -6.87 -7.12
CA PHE A 6 -5.73 -7.27 -6.49
C PHE A 6 -5.19 -6.12 -5.64
N CYS A 7 -4.64 -6.47 -4.48
CA CYS A 7 -3.83 -5.60 -3.63
C CYS A 7 -2.71 -6.45 -3.03
N GLY A 8 -1.45 -6.07 -3.25
CA GLY A 8 -0.33 -6.86 -2.75
C GLY A 8 1.01 -6.13 -2.85
N PHE A 9 1.92 -6.50 -1.95
CA PHE A 9 3.29 -6.00 -1.99
C PHE A 9 4.09 -6.67 -3.10
N ASN A 10 4.80 -5.85 -3.86
CA ASN A 10 5.72 -6.23 -4.91
C ASN A 10 7.15 -5.97 -4.43
N MET A 11 7.87 -7.04 -4.10
CA MET A 11 9.23 -6.97 -3.58
C MET A 11 10.23 -6.45 -4.62
N ASP A 12 9.97 -6.65 -5.92
CA ASP A 12 10.89 -6.19 -6.97
C ASP A 12 10.90 -4.66 -7.09
N THR A 13 9.76 -4.02 -6.83
CA THR A 13 9.59 -2.57 -6.92
C THR A 13 9.56 -1.87 -5.56
N ALA A 14 9.45 -2.64 -4.47
CA ALA A 14 9.17 -2.16 -3.12
C ALA A 14 7.87 -1.31 -3.04
N CYS A 15 6.87 -1.67 -3.83
CA CYS A 15 5.57 -1.00 -3.86
C CYS A 15 4.43 -1.90 -3.40
N VAL A 16 3.36 -1.32 -2.85
CA VAL A 16 2.05 -2.00 -2.81
C VAL A 16 1.28 -1.66 -4.08
N ASP A 17 0.96 -2.68 -4.86
CA ASP A 17 0.26 -2.57 -6.13
C ASP A 17 -1.23 -2.87 -5.96
N LEU A 18 -2.08 -1.96 -6.45
CA LEU A 18 -3.52 -2.15 -6.60
C LEU A 18 -3.87 -2.30 -8.08
N LYS A 19 -4.63 -3.33 -8.42
CA LYS A 19 -5.18 -3.50 -9.77
C LYS A 19 -6.69 -3.45 -9.72
N PHE A 20 -7.28 -2.77 -10.69
CA PHE A 20 -8.72 -2.61 -10.80
C PHE A 20 -9.29 -3.37 -12.00
N SER A 21 -10.59 -3.66 -11.95
CA SER A 21 -11.30 -4.41 -12.99
C SER A 21 -11.30 -3.74 -14.37
N ASP A 22 -11.01 -2.44 -14.43
CA ASP A 22 -10.92 -1.66 -15.68
C ASP A 22 -9.49 -1.66 -16.28
N GLY A 23 -8.56 -2.40 -15.67
CA GLY A 23 -7.16 -2.47 -16.09
C GLY A 23 -6.28 -1.35 -15.53
N SER A 24 -6.84 -0.37 -14.79
CA SER A 24 -6.03 0.64 -14.13
C SER A 24 -5.23 0.05 -12.96
N THR A 25 -4.04 0.60 -12.71
CA THR A 25 -3.14 0.17 -11.63
C THR A 25 -2.66 1.39 -10.85
N ILE A 26 -2.59 1.27 -9.53
CA ILE A 26 -1.95 2.23 -8.64
C ILE A 26 -0.81 1.51 -7.94
N SER A 27 0.37 2.12 -7.90
CA SER A 27 1.52 1.58 -7.17
C SER A 27 1.94 2.60 -6.11
N ILE A 28 1.96 2.17 -4.85
CA ILE A 28 2.38 3.01 -3.72
C ILE A 28 3.81 2.64 -3.36
N ASP A 29 4.75 3.56 -3.57
CA ASP A 29 6.14 3.39 -3.14
C ASP A 29 6.21 3.44 -1.60
N CYS A 30 6.50 2.29 -0.99
CA CYS A 30 6.49 2.16 0.46
C CYS A 30 7.58 3.00 1.12
N LYS A 31 8.74 3.13 0.47
CA LYS A 31 9.87 3.89 0.99
C LYS A 31 9.61 5.39 0.94
N ALA A 32 8.94 5.85 -0.12
CA ALA A 32 8.49 7.24 -0.23
C ALA A 32 7.46 7.58 0.86
N VAL A 33 6.52 6.68 1.14
CA VAL A 33 5.54 6.85 2.23
C VAL A 33 6.24 6.95 3.59
N GLU A 34 7.13 6.00 3.93
CA GLU A 34 7.85 6.02 5.21
C GLU A 34 8.66 7.30 5.40
N THR A 35 9.28 7.80 4.33
CA THR A 35 10.05 9.04 4.34
C THR A 35 9.13 10.25 4.50
N ALA A 36 7.99 10.29 3.79
CA ALA A 36 7.04 11.39 3.87
C ALA A 36 6.34 11.49 5.24
N LEU A 37 6.19 10.36 5.93
CA LEU A 37 5.65 10.29 7.29
C LEU A 37 6.69 10.60 8.38
N ASP A 38 7.96 10.78 8.01
CA ASP A 38 9.09 10.87 8.94
C ASP A 38 9.04 9.74 9.99
N ALA A 39 8.74 8.52 9.52
CA ALA A 39 8.41 7.40 10.38
C ALA A 39 9.63 6.97 11.21
N ASP A 40 9.46 6.94 12.54
CA ASP A 40 10.46 6.36 13.42
C ASP A 40 10.55 4.83 13.26
N THR A 41 11.55 4.20 13.89
CA THR A 41 11.80 2.76 13.77
C THR A 41 10.59 1.89 14.13
N TRP A 42 9.80 2.30 15.13
CA TRP A 42 8.61 1.56 15.55
C TRP A 42 7.48 1.72 14.53
N GLN A 43 7.23 2.95 14.07
CA GLN A 43 6.24 3.20 13.02
C GLN A 43 6.58 2.45 11.74
N ARG A 44 7.86 2.44 11.35
CA ARG A 44 8.35 1.71 10.17
C ARG A 44 8.08 0.22 10.27
N SER A 45 8.40 -0.40 11.41
CA SER A 45 8.12 -1.82 11.67
C SER A 45 6.62 -2.15 11.56
N LYS A 46 5.75 -1.22 11.98
CA LYS A 46 4.30 -1.37 11.83
C LYS A 46 3.88 -1.29 10.36
N LEU A 47 4.43 -0.35 9.60
CA LEU A 47 4.16 -0.22 8.15
C LEU A 47 4.65 -1.46 7.39
N ASP A 48 5.87 -1.92 7.66
CA ASP A 48 6.43 -3.17 7.12
C ASP A 48 5.49 -4.35 7.38
N TRP A 49 5.02 -4.51 8.63
CA TRP A 49 4.08 -5.58 8.96
C TRP A 49 2.79 -5.50 8.13
N LEU A 50 2.22 -4.29 7.97
CA LEU A 50 1.01 -4.10 7.17
C LEU A 50 1.24 -4.43 5.69
N ILE A 51 2.37 -4.00 5.11
CA ILE A 51 2.71 -4.26 3.71
C ILE A 51 2.71 -5.77 3.41
N TYR A 52 3.29 -6.59 4.29
CA TYR A 52 3.37 -8.04 4.09
C TYR A 52 2.09 -8.81 4.45
N ASN A 53 1.40 -8.42 5.53
CA ASN A 53 0.31 -9.22 6.09
C ASN A 53 -1.07 -8.71 5.68
N LYS A 54 -1.20 -7.39 5.49
CA LYS A 54 -2.47 -6.70 5.26
C LYS A 54 -2.31 -5.49 4.33
N PRO A 55 -1.89 -5.70 3.07
CA PRO A 55 -1.59 -4.63 2.13
C PRO A 55 -2.79 -3.70 1.88
N LEU A 56 -4.03 -4.20 2.00
CA LEU A 56 -5.22 -3.36 1.88
C LEU A 56 -5.34 -2.34 3.03
N GLU A 57 -5.11 -2.75 4.28
CA GLU A 57 -5.12 -1.83 5.42
C GLU A 57 -4.00 -0.79 5.31
N TYR A 58 -2.83 -1.17 4.77
CA TYR A 58 -1.77 -0.22 4.45
C TYR A 58 -2.24 0.84 3.45
N VAL A 59 -2.90 0.43 2.36
CA VAL A 59 -3.38 1.37 1.34
C VAL A 59 -4.46 2.29 1.90
N GLN A 60 -5.42 1.76 2.65
CA GLN A 60 -6.46 2.57 3.30
C GLN A 60 -5.85 3.62 4.25
N LEU A 61 -4.80 3.23 4.99
CA LEU A 61 -4.05 4.16 5.86
C LEU A 61 -3.38 5.28 5.06
N VAL A 62 -2.77 4.97 3.92
CA VAL A 62 -1.99 5.93 3.13
C VAL A 62 -2.86 6.85 2.27
N LEU A 63 -3.88 6.30 1.60
CA LEU A 63 -4.71 7.04 0.65
C LEU A 63 -5.97 7.62 1.30
N GLY A 64 -6.29 7.25 2.55
CA GLY A 64 -7.45 7.77 3.28
C GLY A 64 -8.80 7.41 2.66
N GLY A 65 -8.84 6.42 1.78
CA GLY A 65 -10.03 5.97 1.06
C GLY A 65 -10.45 4.58 1.48
N ASP A 66 -11.75 4.30 1.38
CA ASP A 66 -12.27 2.95 1.52
C ASP A 66 -12.22 2.24 0.15
N PHE A 67 -11.63 1.05 0.14
CA PHE A 67 -11.40 0.24 -1.06
C PHE A 67 -12.11 -1.13 -0.94
N GLU A 68 -13.39 -1.12 -0.55
CA GLU A 68 -14.32 -2.27 -0.64
C GLU A 68 -14.66 -2.68 -2.08
#